data_AF-A0A3R7MKY6-F1
#
_entry.id   AF-A0A3R7MKY6-F1
#
_cell.length_a   1.000
_cell.length_b   1.000
_cell.length_c   1.000
_cell.angle_alpha   90.00
_cell.angle_beta   90.00
_cell.angle_gamma   90.00
#
_symmetry.space_group_name_H-M   'P 1'
#
loop_
_entity.id
_entity.type
_entity.pdbx_description
1 polymer ?
#
loop_
_entity_poly.entity_id
_entity_poly.type
_entity_poly.pdbx_seq_one_letter_code
_entity_poly.pdbx_strand_id
1 'polypeptide(L)'
;YDGVKILVAVIGSSSVRVAEGYVGVKAVRVTASTPTSVRWSRMLRLVGTKYVLVCYTAVAFSPYTDVERLIRALRLLPHAAFVSGATRNETGHWAVECFQARLELYALMLREGYTASALECMYCDAVGGPFLTTLAQMAATPLDERLTGSAVFVDWFLRVRANGGLGAACPDVLFFTAGGRKALWANRRSWTPLAAKWGVTDILLPLRHYHHFTCQEAKLSCAVPQDLAAPPCCLAFLGRSLRDVVTVLEATGLTVQVAESTVVGGVKGGLQPWQTDAHLAVMGSQGELRLCLDILRRGGFSADLSEEEEDPTYVLASQDLTLFLHPLTLDLQGDLPTSQRATPTRMHVAGAWLPAPPNPGLYARGLAGPGSLQHRPPGEAWPKCSDPAHHSCLDHLPLDGTWTKLR
;
A
#
# COMPACT_ATOMS: atom_id res chain seq x y z
N TYR A 1 7.41 -41.81 4.83
CA TYR A 1 8.75 -41.23 4.89
C TYR A 1 9.28 -41.41 6.31
N ASP A 2 9.85 -42.57 6.64
CA ASP A 2 10.11 -42.96 8.04
C ASP A 2 11.31 -42.24 8.69
N GLY A 3 12.04 -41.43 7.93
CA GLY A 3 13.15 -40.58 8.42
C GLY A 3 12.83 -39.08 8.54
N VAL A 4 11.59 -38.66 8.29
CA VAL A 4 11.24 -37.22 8.32
C VAL A 4 11.06 -36.76 9.77
N LYS A 5 11.81 -35.73 10.15
CA LYS A 5 11.67 -35.05 11.44
C LYS A 5 10.63 -33.95 11.33
N ILE A 6 9.60 -34.01 12.17
CA ILE A 6 8.50 -33.04 12.19
C ILE A 6 8.55 -32.25 13.49
N LEU A 7 8.45 -30.92 13.38
CA LEU A 7 8.31 -30.03 14.52
C LEU A 7 6.91 -29.40 14.47
N VAL A 8 6.20 -29.48 15.59
CA VAL A 8 4.85 -28.91 15.70
C VAL A 8 4.72 -28.08 16.97
N ALA A 9 4.21 -26.86 16.85
CA ALA A 9 3.87 -26.04 18.00
C ALA A 9 2.46 -26.37 18.49
N VAL A 10 2.32 -26.75 19.77
CA VAL A 10 1.04 -27.19 20.35
C VAL A 10 0.68 -26.39 21.60
N ILE A 11 -0.62 -26.18 21.79
CA ILE A 11 -1.17 -25.49 22.96
C ILE A 11 -1.64 -26.55 23.96
N GLY A 12 -1.12 -26.51 25.18
CA GLY A 12 -1.54 -27.40 26.27
C GLY A 12 -0.79 -28.73 26.36
N SER A 13 -0.76 -29.30 27.57
CA SER A 13 0.04 -30.50 27.87
C SER A 13 -0.51 -31.79 27.28
N SER A 14 -1.83 -31.88 27.06
CA SER A 14 -2.47 -33.05 26.42
C SER A 14 -2.06 -33.16 24.95
N SER A 15 -2.06 -32.05 24.21
CA SER A 15 -1.66 -32.01 22.80
C SER A 15 -0.18 -32.36 22.57
N VAL A 16 0.70 -32.05 23.52
CA VAL A 16 2.12 -32.49 23.49
C VAL A 16 2.18 -34.02 23.47
N ARG A 17 1.48 -34.69 24.39
CA ARG A 17 1.50 -36.16 24.48
C ARG A 17 0.94 -36.82 23.21
N VAL A 18 -0.11 -36.24 22.63
CA VAL A 18 -0.69 -36.74 21.38
C VAL A 18 0.31 -36.60 20.23
N ALA A 19 0.95 -35.44 20.09
CA ALA A 19 1.92 -35.20 19.02
C ALA A 19 3.17 -36.09 19.15
N GLU A 20 3.72 -36.23 20.34
CA GLU A 20 4.91 -37.04 20.60
C GLU A 20 4.64 -38.56 20.56
N GLY A 21 3.37 -38.97 20.49
CA GLY A 21 3.00 -40.36 20.21
C GLY A 21 3.33 -40.81 18.78
N TYR A 22 3.62 -39.88 17.87
CA TYR A 22 3.98 -40.18 16.49
C TYR A 22 5.51 -40.23 16.30
N VAL A 23 5.98 -41.24 15.57
CA VAL A 23 7.40 -41.41 15.26
C VAL A 23 7.94 -40.21 14.49
N GLY A 24 9.08 -39.68 14.91
CA GLY A 24 9.75 -38.55 14.24
C GLY A 24 9.14 -37.18 14.52
N VAL A 25 8.08 -37.09 15.35
CA VAL A 25 7.45 -35.83 15.74
C VAL A 25 8.00 -35.32 17.07
N LYS A 26 8.40 -34.05 17.12
CA LYS A 26 8.76 -33.35 18.35
C LYS A 26 7.83 -32.14 18.53
N ALA A 27 7.19 -32.08 19.70
CA ALA A 27 6.26 -31.02 20.03
C ALA A 27 6.99 -29.84 20.73
N VAL A 28 6.64 -28.63 20.36
CA VAL A 28 7.07 -27.39 21.03
C VAL A 28 5.87 -26.80 21.74
N ARG A 29 5.87 -26.87 23.06
CA ARG A 29 4.77 -26.30 23.87
C ARG A 29 4.75 -24.78 23.76
N VAL A 30 3.59 -24.23 23.46
CA VAL A 30 3.33 -22.78 23.39
C VAL A 30 2.03 -22.42 24.12
N THR A 31 1.83 -21.13 24.38
CA THR A 31 0.56 -20.61 24.92
C THR A 31 -0.31 -20.06 23.78
N ALA A 32 -1.62 -19.95 24.01
CA ALA A 32 -2.53 -19.31 23.06
C ALA A 32 -2.13 -17.85 22.76
N SER A 33 -1.56 -17.15 23.76
CA SER A 33 -1.05 -15.79 23.64
C SER A 33 0.31 -15.67 22.93
N THR A 34 1.03 -16.78 22.69
CA THR A 34 2.33 -16.73 22.00
C THR A 34 2.09 -16.30 20.54
N PRO A 35 2.71 -15.22 20.04
CA PRO A 35 2.54 -14.77 18.66
C PRO A 35 2.97 -15.83 17.64
N THR A 36 2.28 -15.91 16.50
CA THR A 36 2.55 -16.93 15.45
C THR A 36 4.00 -16.94 15.00
N SER A 37 4.60 -15.77 14.76
CA SER A 37 6.01 -15.62 14.37
C SER A 37 6.96 -16.22 15.41
N VAL A 38 6.75 -15.94 16.70
CA VAL A 38 7.53 -16.50 17.82
C VAL A 38 7.43 -18.03 17.85
N ARG A 39 6.25 -18.60 17.57
CA ARG A 39 6.07 -20.06 17.47
C ARG A 39 6.96 -20.64 16.36
N TRP A 40 6.93 -20.04 15.17
CA TRP A 40 7.77 -20.46 14.04
C TRP A 40 9.26 -20.31 14.35
N SER A 41 9.68 -19.15 14.87
CA SER A 41 11.08 -18.91 15.24
C SER A 41 11.60 -19.91 16.27
N ARG A 42 10.79 -20.28 17.28
CA ARG A 42 11.16 -21.32 18.25
C ARG A 42 11.33 -22.69 17.61
N MET A 43 10.43 -23.08 16.70
CA MET A 43 10.57 -24.33 15.97
C MET A 43 11.81 -24.33 15.07
N LEU A 44 12.07 -23.24 14.34
CA LEU A 44 13.23 -23.11 13.45
C LEU A 44 14.56 -23.28 14.20
N ARG A 45 14.67 -22.82 15.45
CA ARG A 45 15.88 -23.02 16.28
C ARG A 45 16.17 -24.49 16.62
N LEU A 46 15.18 -25.37 16.50
CA LEU A 46 15.33 -26.81 16.75
C LEU A 46 15.65 -27.61 15.48
N VAL A 47 15.60 -26.97 14.32
CA VAL A 47 15.89 -27.61 13.04
C VAL A 47 17.39 -27.83 12.91
N GLY A 48 17.80 -29.09 12.68
CA GLY A 48 19.18 -29.45 12.39
C GLY A 48 19.42 -29.92 10.95
N THR A 49 18.38 -29.93 10.10
CA THR A 49 18.48 -30.36 8.71
C THR A 49 18.81 -29.19 7.78
N LYS A 50 19.50 -29.47 6.68
CA LYS A 50 19.84 -28.46 5.66
C LYS A 50 18.61 -27.80 5.05
N TYR A 51 17.57 -28.60 4.79
CA TYR A 51 16.32 -28.16 4.20
C TYR A 51 15.22 -28.09 5.24
N VAL A 52 14.31 -27.13 5.07
CA VAL A 52 13.17 -26.87 5.94
C VAL A 52 11.94 -26.71 5.08
N LEU A 53 10.93 -27.55 5.32
CA LEU A 53 9.60 -27.41 4.71
C LEU A 53 8.68 -26.73 5.74
N VAL A 54 8.21 -25.53 5.41
CA VAL A 54 7.30 -24.75 6.24
C VAL A 54 5.86 -25.04 5.84
N CYS A 55 5.14 -25.74 6.71
CA CYS A 55 3.77 -26.21 6.47
C CYS A 55 2.75 -25.42 7.31
N TYR A 56 2.56 -24.13 7.03
CA TYR A 56 1.64 -23.29 7.81
C TYR A 56 0.16 -23.48 7.47
N THR A 57 -0.14 -24.12 6.32
CA THR A 57 -1.50 -24.43 5.85
C THR A 57 -1.73 -25.90 5.54
N ALA A 58 -0.68 -26.74 5.53
CA ALA A 58 -0.80 -28.14 5.12
C ALA A 58 -1.57 -28.96 6.16
N VAL A 59 -2.47 -29.83 5.69
CA VAL A 59 -3.23 -30.78 6.52
C VAL A 59 -2.91 -32.23 6.20
N ALA A 60 -2.46 -32.51 4.99
CA ALA A 60 -2.11 -33.86 4.58
C ALA A 60 -0.97 -33.87 3.56
N PHE A 61 -0.22 -34.97 3.57
CA PHE A 61 0.76 -35.34 2.57
C PHE A 61 0.23 -36.53 1.78
N SER A 62 0.52 -36.56 0.48
CA SER A 62 0.19 -37.69 -0.38
C SER A 62 1.36 -37.99 -1.32
N PRO A 63 1.26 -39.02 -2.18
CA PRO A 63 2.25 -39.26 -3.22
C PRO A 63 2.45 -38.08 -4.19
N TYR A 64 1.49 -37.14 -4.26
CA TYR A 64 1.64 -35.90 -5.05
C TYR A 64 2.48 -34.83 -4.33
N THR A 65 2.78 -35.00 -3.05
CA THR A 65 3.63 -34.09 -2.27
C THR A 65 5.10 -34.50 -2.40
N ASP A 66 5.66 -34.42 -3.61
CA ASP A 66 7.04 -34.80 -3.90
C ASP A 66 8.05 -33.77 -3.35
N VAL A 67 8.48 -33.97 -2.11
CA VAL A 67 9.48 -33.10 -1.44
C VAL A 67 10.86 -33.22 -2.10
N GLU A 68 11.21 -34.38 -2.67
CA GLU A 68 12.49 -34.57 -3.34
C GLU A 68 12.56 -33.74 -4.63
N ARG A 69 11.45 -33.67 -5.36
CA ARG A 69 11.29 -32.77 -6.51
C ARG A 69 11.53 -31.31 -6.13
N LEU A 70 10.99 -30.86 -4.99
CA LEU A 70 11.25 -29.51 -4.47
C LEU A 70 12.73 -29.32 -4.09
N ILE A 71 13.37 -30.30 -3.44
CA ILE A 71 14.81 -30.23 -3.13
C ILE A 71 15.64 -30.11 -4.41
N ARG A 72 15.31 -30.88 -5.45
CA ARG A 72 15.96 -30.80 -6.77
C ARG A 72 15.75 -29.42 -7.40
N ALA A 73 14.52 -28.92 -7.42
CA ALA A 73 14.19 -27.60 -7.95
C ALA A 73 14.99 -26.49 -7.25
N LEU A 74 14.98 -26.48 -5.91
CA LEU A 74 15.70 -25.48 -5.11
C LEU A 74 17.21 -25.48 -5.36
N ARG A 75 17.79 -26.63 -5.73
CA ARG A 75 19.23 -26.74 -6.02
C ARG A 75 19.62 -26.33 -7.44
N LEU A 76 18.73 -26.56 -8.40
CA LEU A 76 19.02 -26.41 -9.82
C LEU A 76 18.53 -25.08 -10.40
N LEU A 77 17.49 -24.48 -9.80
CA LEU A 77 16.96 -23.19 -10.21
C LEU A 77 17.90 -22.05 -9.75
N PRO A 78 18.48 -21.28 -10.67
CA PRO A 78 19.31 -20.14 -10.32
C PRO A 78 18.55 -19.13 -9.46
N HIS A 79 19.21 -18.59 -8.44
CA HIS A 79 18.66 -17.58 -7.53
C HIS A 79 17.42 -18.01 -6.73
N ALA A 80 16.95 -19.26 -6.83
CA ALA A 80 15.84 -19.75 -6.03
C ALA A 80 16.25 -19.86 -4.55
N ALA A 81 15.64 -19.03 -3.70
CA ALA A 81 15.81 -19.03 -2.25
C ALA A 81 14.77 -19.92 -1.55
N PHE A 82 13.62 -20.12 -2.18
CA PHE A 82 12.57 -21.03 -1.72
C PHE A 82 11.80 -21.59 -2.90
N VAL A 83 11.20 -22.76 -2.70
CA VAL A 83 10.32 -23.39 -3.68
C VAL A 83 9.04 -23.90 -3.03
N SER A 84 7.93 -23.90 -3.76
CA SER A 84 6.62 -24.36 -3.30
C SER A 84 5.98 -25.26 -4.34
N GLY A 85 4.87 -25.89 -3.97
CA GLY A 85 4.01 -26.64 -4.86
C GLY A 85 2.65 -25.97 -4.99
N ALA A 86 1.82 -26.45 -5.92
CA ALA A 86 0.42 -26.11 -5.95
C ALA A 86 -0.30 -26.58 -4.67
N THR A 87 -1.45 -25.98 -4.40
CA THR A 87 -2.31 -26.36 -3.28
C THR A 87 -3.68 -26.82 -3.76
N ARG A 88 -4.24 -27.80 -3.06
CA ARG A 88 -5.66 -28.18 -3.16
C ARG A 88 -6.28 -28.13 -1.78
N ASN A 89 -7.29 -27.29 -1.62
CA ASN A 89 -7.97 -27.15 -0.33
C ASN A 89 -9.02 -28.25 -0.11
N GLU A 90 -9.59 -28.28 1.09
CA GLU A 90 -10.63 -29.26 1.49
C GLU A 90 -11.90 -29.20 0.63
N THR A 91 -12.19 -28.06 0.00
CA THR A 91 -13.32 -27.90 -0.94
C THR A 91 -13.02 -28.35 -2.36
N GLY A 92 -11.79 -28.83 -2.61
CA GLY A 92 -11.35 -29.34 -3.91
C GLY A 92 -10.83 -28.32 -4.91
N HIS A 93 -10.71 -27.05 -4.52
CA HIS A 93 -10.14 -26.01 -5.38
C HIS A 93 -8.62 -26.12 -5.42
N TRP A 94 -8.07 -26.19 -6.63
CA TRP A 94 -6.63 -26.25 -6.92
C TRP A 94 -6.10 -24.87 -7.36
N ALA A 95 -4.89 -24.47 -6.96
CA ALA A 95 -4.09 -23.50 -7.71
C ALA A 95 -2.60 -23.53 -7.35
N VAL A 96 -1.82 -22.86 -8.19
CA VAL A 96 -0.36 -22.74 -8.05
C VAL A 96 0.07 -21.85 -6.88
N GLU A 97 -0.69 -20.78 -6.61
CA GLU A 97 -0.38 -19.79 -5.55
C GLU A 97 1.01 -19.16 -5.66
N CYS A 98 1.40 -18.79 -6.89
CA CYS A 98 2.62 -18.05 -7.22
C CYS A 98 2.25 -16.57 -7.43
N PHE A 99 2.91 -15.67 -6.70
CA PHE A 99 2.58 -14.25 -6.69
C PHE A 99 3.75 -13.35 -7.03
N GLN A 100 3.47 -12.32 -7.83
CA GLN A 100 4.33 -11.15 -8.00
C GLN A 100 3.96 -10.09 -6.97
N ALA A 101 4.98 -9.57 -6.30
CA ALA A 101 4.86 -8.49 -5.35
C ALA A 101 5.21 -7.17 -6.03
N ARG A 102 4.47 -6.11 -5.72
CA ARG A 102 4.85 -4.74 -6.08
C ARG A 102 4.68 -3.86 -4.84
N LEU A 103 5.72 -3.10 -4.53
CA LEU A 103 5.69 -2.01 -3.58
C LEU A 103 5.79 -0.73 -4.39
N GLU A 104 4.74 0.06 -4.39
CA GLU A 104 4.65 1.29 -5.18
C GLU A 104 3.69 2.24 -4.47
N LEU A 105 4.09 3.50 -4.31
CA LEU A 105 3.23 4.58 -3.80
C LEU A 105 2.48 4.21 -2.51
N TYR A 106 3.22 3.73 -1.50
CA TYR A 106 2.65 3.31 -0.20
C TYR A 106 1.65 2.16 -0.30
N ALA A 107 1.74 1.35 -1.35
CA ALA A 107 0.93 0.16 -1.48
C ALA A 107 1.76 -1.09 -1.73
N LEU A 108 1.40 -2.17 -1.03
CA LEU A 108 1.84 -3.52 -1.31
C LEU A 108 0.77 -4.26 -2.12
N MET A 109 1.11 -4.72 -3.30
CA MET A 109 0.25 -5.55 -4.13
C MET A 109 0.85 -6.94 -4.31
N LEU A 110 0.09 -7.99 -3.96
CA LEU A 110 0.37 -9.37 -4.35
C LEU A 110 -0.62 -9.79 -5.42
N ARG A 111 -0.13 -10.05 -6.63
CA ARG A 111 -0.94 -10.51 -7.77
C ARG A 111 -0.51 -11.89 -8.20
N GLU A 112 -1.46 -12.74 -8.54
CA GLU A 112 -1.17 -14.04 -9.15
C GLU A 112 -0.41 -13.83 -10.46
N GLY A 113 0.71 -14.54 -10.61
CA GLY A 113 1.58 -14.39 -11.76
C GLY A 113 3.01 -14.80 -11.47
N TYR A 114 3.79 -14.90 -12.55
CA TYR A 114 5.20 -15.27 -12.51
C TYR A 114 5.99 -14.47 -13.55
N THR A 115 7.28 -14.31 -13.31
CA THR A 115 8.15 -13.49 -14.19
C THR A 115 8.81 -14.34 -15.28
N ALA A 116 9.16 -15.59 -14.97
CA ALA A 116 9.76 -16.54 -15.89
C ALA A 116 9.49 -17.98 -15.40
N SER A 117 9.84 -18.99 -16.20
CA SER A 117 9.71 -20.40 -15.81
C SER A 117 10.95 -21.21 -16.18
N ALA A 118 11.30 -22.19 -15.36
CA ALA A 118 12.35 -23.17 -15.64
C ALA A 118 12.10 -24.44 -14.83
N LEU A 119 12.53 -25.60 -15.35
CA LEU A 119 12.30 -26.92 -14.74
C LEU A 119 10.84 -27.08 -14.29
N GLU A 120 9.88 -26.77 -15.17
CA GLU A 120 8.44 -26.84 -14.90
C GLU A 120 7.95 -26.01 -13.69
N CYS A 121 8.79 -25.14 -13.13
CA CYS A 121 8.44 -24.25 -12.01
C CYS A 121 8.37 -22.80 -12.48
N MET A 122 7.51 -22.01 -11.83
CA MET A 122 7.23 -20.61 -12.12
C MET A 122 7.95 -19.72 -11.10
N TYR A 123 8.76 -18.75 -11.54
CA TYR A 123 9.42 -17.80 -10.64
C TYR A 123 8.46 -16.71 -10.13
N CYS A 124 8.36 -16.56 -8.81
CA CYS A 124 7.54 -15.55 -8.14
C CYS A 124 8.30 -14.85 -7.02
N ASP A 125 7.70 -13.76 -6.53
CA ASP A 125 8.19 -13.02 -5.37
C ASP A 125 7.68 -13.61 -4.06
N ALA A 126 6.50 -14.25 -4.06
CA ALA A 126 5.88 -14.86 -2.88
C ALA A 126 5.02 -16.09 -3.26
N VAL A 127 4.72 -16.94 -2.28
CA VAL A 127 3.87 -18.14 -2.45
C VAL A 127 2.79 -18.24 -1.37
N GLY A 128 1.64 -18.80 -1.70
CA GLY A 128 0.47 -18.91 -0.79
C GLY A 128 0.35 -20.22 -0.05
N GLY A 129 1.13 -21.22 -0.45
CA GLY A 129 1.13 -22.56 0.13
C GLY A 129 2.36 -22.85 1.00
N PRO A 130 2.48 -24.11 1.46
CA PRO A 130 3.70 -24.61 2.08
C PRO A 130 4.91 -24.43 1.17
N PHE A 131 6.08 -24.15 1.73
CA PHE A 131 7.28 -23.91 0.94
C PHE A 131 8.52 -24.52 1.59
N LEU A 132 9.42 -25.01 0.74
CA LEU A 132 10.73 -25.53 1.08
C LEU A 132 11.78 -24.43 0.92
N THR A 133 12.66 -24.29 1.89
CA THR A 133 13.86 -23.45 1.80
C THR A 133 15.03 -24.11 2.53
N THR A 134 16.17 -23.42 2.64
CA THR A 134 17.32 -23.89 3.42
C THR A 134 17.35 -23.24 4.80
N LEU A 135 17.94 -23.95 5.76
CA LEU A 135 18.20 -23.38 7.09
C LEU A 135 19.12 -22.15 7.00
N ALA A 136 20.06 -22.14 6.05
CA ALA A 136 20.93 -21.00 5.80
C ALA A 136 20.14 -19.77 5.34
N GLN A 137 19.14 -19.93 4.46
CA GLN A 137 18.27 -18.83 4.04
C GLN A 137 17.41 -18.31 5.20
N MET A 138 16.88 -19.21 6.04
CA MET A 138 16.13 -18.82 7.25
C MET A 138 17.01 -18.08 8.26
N ALA A 139 18.30 -18.39 8.33
CA ALA A 139 19.26 -17.65 9.16
C ALA A 139 19.64 -16.29 8.55
N ALA A 140 19.85 -16.23 7.23
CA ALA A 140 20.17 -15.00 6.51
C ALA A 140 19.00 -14.01 6.50
N THR A 141 17.76 -14.51 6.49
CA THR A 141 16.54 -13.71 6.54
C THR A 141 15.64 -14.28 7.65
N PRO A 142 15.84 -13.91 8.92
CA PRO A 142 15.04 -14.44 10.03
C PRO A 142 13.59 -13.94 9.97
N LEU A 143 12.64 -14.69 10.53
CA LEU A 143 11.25 -14.25 10.67
C LEU A 143 11.16 -13.05 11.63
N ASP A 144 10.33 -12.07 11.30
CA ASP A 144 10.09 -10.92 12.18
C ASP A 144 9.07 -11.29 13.26
N GLU A 145 9.55 -11.41 14.51
CA GLU A 145 8.74 -11.81 15.66
C GLU A 145 7.64 -10.79 16.04
N ARG A 146 7.65 -9.59 15.47
CA ARG A 146 6.59 -8.57 15.66
C ARG A 146 5.39 -8.80 14.76
N LEU A 147 5.53 -9.58 13.69
CA LEU A 147 4.46 -9.88 12.75
C LEU A 147 3.61 -11.07 13.22
N THR A 148 2.38 -11.18 12.74
CA THR A 148 1.47 -12.28 13.10
C THR A 148 0.73 -12.85 11.89
N GLY A 149 0.17 -14.05 12.03
CA GLY A 149 -0.56 -14.70 10.94
C GLY A 149 0.27 -14.89 9.67
N SER A 150 -0.38 -14.82 8.52
CA SER A 150 0.25 -15.01 7.20
C SER A 150 1.18 -13.86 6.79
N ALA A 151 1.04 -12.68 7.41
CA ALA A 151 1.88 -11.52 7.12
C ALA A 151 3.37 -11.78 7.43
N VAL A 152 3.65 -12.68 8.37
CA VAL A 152 5.03 -13.11 8.72
C VAL A 152 5.77 -13.65 7.50
N PHE A 153 5.10 -14.48 6.70
CA PHE A 153 5.71 -15.11 5.53
C PHE A 153 5.76 -14.17 4.34
N VAL A 154 4.74 -13.33 4.13
CA VAL A 154 4.79 -12.29 3.09
C VAL A 154 5.95 -11.34 3.33
N ASP A 155 6.15 -10.86 4.56
CA ASP A 155 7.32 -10.05 4.91
C ASP A 155 8.65 -10.78 4.65
N TRP A 156 8.72 -12.08 4.98
CA TRP A 156 9.89 -12.89 4.73
C TRP A 156 10.20 -12.97 3.23
N PHE A 157 9.20 -13.27 2.40
CA PHE A 157 9.33 -13.31 0.95
C PHE A 157 9.81 -11.97 0.36
N LEU A 158 9.23 -10.85 0.81
CA LEU A 158 9.65 -9.51 0.38
C LEU A 158 11.12 -9.23 0.71
N ARG A 159 11.58 -9.61 1.91
CA ARG A 159 12.99 -9.43 2.32
C ARG A 159 13.94 -10.38 1.58
N VAL A 160 13.52 -11.60 1.29
CA VAL A 160 14.29 -12.52 0.44
C VAL A 160 14.49 -11.91 -0.95
N ARG A 161 13.44 -11.34 -1.54
CA ARG A 161 13.51 -10.63 -2.82
C ARG A 161 14.40 -9.41 -2.78
N ALA A 162 14.29 -8.57 -1.74
CA ALA A 162 15.16 -7.41 -1.56
C ALA A 162 16.65 -7.80 -1.50
N ASN A 163 16.95 -9.02 -1.04
CA ASN A 163 18.30 -9.59 -1.01
C ASN A 163 18.68 -10.36 -2.31
N GLY A 164 17.90 -10.22 -3.38
CA GLY A 164 18.17 -10.84 -4.69
C GLY A 164 17.74 -12.31 -4.82
N GLY A 165 17.07 -12.88 -3.81
CA GLY A 165 16.53 -14.24 -3.86
C GLY A 165 15.14 -14.27 -4.50
N LEU A 166 14.84 -15.31 -5.27
CA LEU A 166 13.52 -15.53 -5.87
C LEU A 166 12.82 -16.76 -5.29
N GLY A 167 11.50 -16.75 -5.34
CA GLY A 167 10.69 -17.95 -5.13
C GLY A 167 10.47 -18.70 -6.44
N ALA A 168 10.19 -20.00 -6.35
CA ALA A 168 9.58 -20.73 -7.45
C ALA A 168 8.41 -21.61 -6.99
N ALA A 169 7.37 -21.74 -7.80
CA ALA A 169 6.25 -22.64 -7.55
C ALA A 169 6.20 -23.72 -8.63
N CYS A 170 6.28 -24.99 -8.24
CA CYS A 170 6.28 -26.15 -9.12
C CYS A 170 4.86 -26.76 -9.14
N PRO A 171 4.06 -26.57 -10.20
CA PRO A 171 2.65 -26.96 -10.23
C PRO A 171 2.41 -28.48 -10.18
N ASP A 172 3.44 -29.28 -10.51
CA ASP A 172 3.45 -30.74 -10.47
C ASP A 172 3.53 -31.30 -9.04
N VAL A 173 3.96 -30.50 -8.05
CA VAL A 173 3.96 -30.86 -6.63
C VAL A 173 2.69 -30.32 -5.98
N LEU A 174 1.98 -31.16 -5.23
CA LEU A 174 0.69 -30.80 -4.62
C LEU A 174 0.70 -30.94 -3.09
N PHE A 175 0.30 -29.87 -2.40
CA PHE A 175 -0.02 -29.86 -0.98
C PHE A 175 -1.53 -29.81 -0.74
N PHE A 176 -2.00 -30.54 0.27
CA PHE A 176 -3.39 -30.46 0.73
C PHE A 176 -3.48 -29.49 1.89
N THR A 177 -4.33 -28.47 1.78
CA THR A 177 -4.37 -27.35 2.73
C THR A 177 -5.72 -27.19 3.44
N ALA A 178 -5.66 -26.74 4.70
CA ALA A 178 -6.83 -26.41 5.50
C ALA A 178 -7.44 -25.07 5.08
N GLY A 179 -8.77 -25.01 5.10
CA GLY A 179 -9.52 -23.76 4.97
C GLY A 179 -9.54 -23.15 3.57
N GLY A 180 -10.49 -22.25 3.34
CA GLY A 180 -10.53 -21.46 2.11
C GLY A 180 -9.43 -20.40 2.11
N ARG A 181 -8.80 -20.15 0.95
CA ARG A 181 -7.83 -19.06 0.70
C ARG A 181 -8.24 -17.73 1.33
N LYS A 182 -9.54 -17.47 1.36
CA LYS A 182 -10.17 -16.29 1.97
C LYS A 182 -9.74 -16.06 3.43
N ALA A 183 -9.60 -17.13 4.22
CA ALA A 183 -9.29 -17.03 5.65
C ALA A 183 -7.86 -16.53 5.93
N LEU A 184 -6.90 -16.87 5.07
CA LEU A 184 -5.48 -16.45 5.22
C LEU A 184 -5.30 -14.94 5.07
N TRP A 185 -6.07 -14.34 4.17
CA TRP A 185 -5.91 -12.93 3.79
C TRP A 185 -6.89 -12.02 4.56
N ALA A 186 -7.99 -12.55 5.11
CA ALA A 186 -9.08 -11.73 5.65
C ALA A 186 -8.76 -10.95 6.93
N ASN A 187 -7.85 -11.43 7.79
CA ASN A 187 -7.64 -10.80 9.09
C ASN A 187 -6.75 -9.55 9.01
N ARG A 188 -7.36 -8.37 8.83
CA ARG A 188 -6.69 -7.05 8.78
C ARG A 188 -5.69 -6.84 9.92
N ARG A 189 -6.00 -7.27 11.15
CA ARG A 189 -5.13 -7.07 12.32
C ARG A 189 -3.76 -7.74 12.19
N SER A 190 -3.67 -8.85 11.44
CA SER A 190 -2.40 -9.51 11.16
C SER A 190 -1.51 -8.70 10.21
N TRP A 191 -2.10 -7.80 9.41
CA TRP A 191 -1.41 -6.98 8.42
C TRP A 191 -0.98 -5.62 8.94
N THR A 192 -1.59 -5.10 10.02
CA THR A 192 -1.23 -3.79 10.59
C THR A 192 0.27 -3.66 10.94
N PRO A 193 0.92 -4.65 11.60
CA PRO A 193 2.36 -4.56 11.86
C PRO A 193 3.22 -4.57 10.59
N LEU A 194 2.75 -5.23 9.53
CA LEU A 194 3.42 -5.23 8.22
C LEU A 194 3.27 -3.86 7.55
N ALA A 195 2.07 -3.28 7.59
CA ALA A 195 1.80 -1.94 7.07
C ALA A 195 2.70 -0.89 7.73
N ALA A 196 2.81 -0.93 9.06
CA ALA A 196 3.71 -0.06 9.83
C ALA A 196 5.20 -0.28 9.52
N LYS A 197 5.60 -1.51 9.21
CA LYS A 197 7.00 -1.86 8.92
C LYS A 197 7.44 -1.37 7.55
N TRP A 198 6.59 -1.57 6.54
CA TRP A 198 6.89 -1.22 5.14
C TRP A 198 6.44 0.19 4.76
N GLY A 199 5.80 0.93 5.70
CA GLY A 199 5.26 2.25 5.44
C GLY A 199 4.25 2.21 4.30
N VAL A 200 3.25 1.34 4.38
CA VAL A 200 2.20 1.22 3.36
C VAL A 200 0.82 1.49 3.95
N THR A 201 0.00 2.28 3.24
CA THR A 201 -1.41 2.55 3.57
C THR A 201 -2.34 1.50 3.00
N ASP A 202 -1.90 0.79 1.97
CA ASP A 202 -2.75 -0.10 1.19
C ASP A 202 -2.06 -1.45 0.98
N ILE A 203 -2.79 -2.54 1.26
CA ILE A 203 -2.33 -3.90 0.98
C ILE A 203 -3.40 -4.61 0.16
N LEU A 204 -3.08 -4.89 -1.10
CA LEU A 204 -3.91 -5.64 -2.03
C LEU A 204 -3.39 -7.07 -2.10
N LEU A 205 -4.24 -8.00 -1.72
CA LEU A 205 -3.96 -9.42 -1.62
C LEU A 205 -4.79 -10.20 -2.66
N PRO A 206 -4.45 -11.47 -2.93
CA PRO A 206 -5.20 -12.32 -3.83
C PRO A 206 -6.69 -12.41 -3.47
N LEU A 207 -7.52 -12.78 -4.45
CA LEU A 207 -8.99 -12.85 -4.29
C LEU A 207 -9.66 -11.53 -3.92
N ARG A 208 -9.07 -10.40 -4.34
CA ARG A 208 -9.57 -9.03 -4.08
C ARG A 208 -9.67 -8.69 -2.59
N HIS A 209 -8.86 -9.34 -1.76
CA HIS A 209 -8.70 -8.91 -0.38
C HIS A 209 -7.92 -7.61 -0.33
N TYR A 210 -8.45 -6.65 0.41
CA TYR A 210 -7.89 -5.33 0.46
C TYR A 210 -7.95 -4.79 1.88
N HIS A 211 -6.80 -4.34 2.37
CA HIS A 211 -6.66 -3.72 3.68
C HIS A 211 -6.15 -2.30 3.50
N HIS A 212 -6.88 -1.36 4.11
CA HIS A 212 -6.51 0.04 4.18
C HIS A 212 -6.12 0.42 5.61
N PHE A 213 -5.11 1.27 5.75
CA PHE A 213 -4.54 1.73 7.01
C PHE A 213 -4.45 3.25 7.03
N THR A 214 -4.69 3.84 8.20
CA THR A 214 -4.46 5.28 8.42
C THR A 214 -2.96 5.59 8.44
N CYS A 215 -2.59 6.87 8.31
CA CYS A 215 -1.18 7.28 8.46
C CYS A 215 -0.62 6.86 9.83
N GLN A 216 -1.43 6.95 10.89
CA GLN A 216 -1.03 6.55 12.24
C GLN A 216 -0.74 5.04 12.33
N GLU A 217 -1.60 4.20 11.74
CA GLU A 217 -1.39 2.75 11.72
C GLU A 217 -0.17 2.36 10.88
N ALA A 218 0.06 3.04 9.76
CA ALA A 218 1.20 2.84 8.87
C ALA A 218 2.48 3.54 9.34
N LYS A 219 2.44 4.32 10.43
CA LYS A 219 3.53 5.15 10.95
C LYS A 219 4.12 6.12 9.91
N LEU A 220 3.23 6.74 9.14
CA LEU A 220 3.58 7.71 8.10
C LEU A 220 3.35 9.13 8.61
N SER A 221 4.24 10.04 8.20
CA SER A 221 4.13 11.48 8.41
C SER A 221 3.60 12.16 7.15
N CYS A 222 2.89 13.28 7.30
CA CYS A 222 2.47 14.11 6.17
C CYS A 222 3.48 15.23 5.86
N ALA A 223 4.45 15.46 6.72
CA ALA A 223 5.68 16.19 6.39
C ALA A 223 6.61 15.31 5.53
N VAL A 224 6.38 15.34 4.21
CA VAL A 224 7.02 14.44 3.24
C VAL A 224 8.19 15.16 2.55
N PRO A 225 9.37 14.52 2.41
CA PRO A 225 10.48 15.05 1.61
C PRO A 225 10.10 15.32 0.15
N GLN A 226 10.72 16.33 -0.48
CA GLN A 226 10.40 16.75 -1.85
C GLN A 226 10.69 15.70 -2.94
N ASP A 227 11.47 14.67 -2.61
CA ASP A 227 11.83 13.55 -3.48
C ASP A 227 10.89 12.34 -3.36
N LEU A 228 9.94 12.38 -2.40
CA LEU A 228 8.97 11.33 -2.17
C LEU A 228 7.54 11.80 -2.49
N ALA A 229 6.74 10.90 -3.03
CA ALA A 229 5.30 11.10 -3.11
C ALA A 229 4.71 11.19 -1.70
N ALA A 230 3.68 12.01 -1.53
CA ALA A 230 2.85 12.06 -0.35
C ALA A 230 2.07 10.76 -0.17
N PRO A 231 1.96 10.23 1.07
CA PRO A 231 1.13 9.08 1.38
C PRO A 231 -0.33 9.28 0.95
N PRO A 232 -1.02 8.25 0.42
CA PRO A 232 -2.44 8.32 0.08
C PRO A 232 -3.33 8.76 1.24
N CYS A 233 -2.96 8.40 2.47
CA CYS A 233 -3.68 8.81 3.67
C CYS A 233 -3.58 10.34 3.94
N CYS A 234 -2.45 10.98 3.58
CA CYS A 234 -2.25 12.44 3.65
C CYS A 234 -3.07 13.15 2.57
N LEU A 235 -3.03 12.66 1.33
CA LEU A 235 -3.86 13.18 0.23
C LEU A 235 -5.35 13.06 0.53
N ALA A 236 -5.77 11.95 1.15
CA ALA A 236 -7.16 11.77 1.59
C ALA A 236 -7.54 12.73 2.71
N PHE A 237 -6.60 13.09 3.60
CA PHE A 237 -6.81 14.11 4.62
C PHE A 237 -6.90 15.51 4.01
N LEU A 238 -5.97 15.88 3.11
CA LEU A 238 -6.02 17.13 2.35
C LEU A 238 -7.33 17.27 1.58
N GLY A 239 -7.77 16.21 0.93
CA GLY A 239 -9.05 16.16 0.23
C GLY A 239 -10.27 16.34 1.14
N ARG A 240 -10.23 15.86 2.39
CA ARG A 240 -11.29 16.13 3.39
C ARG A 240 -11.26 17.59 3.82
N SER A 241 -10.10 18.09 4.23
CA SER A 241 -9.91 19.47 4.67
C SER A 241 -10.35 20.47 3.60
N LEU A 242 -9.99 20.23 2.34
CA LEU A 242 -10.40 21.05 1.20
C LEU A 242 -11.93 21.13 1.07
N ARG A 243 -12.63 19.99 1.20
CA ARG A 243 -14.11 19.97 1.14
C ARG A 243 -14.75 20.69 2.32
N ASP A 244 -14.22 20.48 3.52
CA ASP A 244 -14.76 21.09 4.74
C ASP A 244 -14.59 22.62 4.66
N VAL A 245 -13.43 23.11 4.19
CA VAL A 245 -13.18 24.53 3.97
C VAL A 245 -14.09 25.12 2.91
N VAL A 246 -14.25 24.47 1.74
CA VAL A 246 -15.18 24.94 0.70
C VAL A 246 -16.61 25.02 1.22
N THR A 247 -17.05 24.03 2.02
CA THR A 247 -18.39 24.01 2.61
C THR A 247 -18.61 25.21 3.55
N VAL A 248 -17.61 25.55 4.37
CA VAL A 248 -17.68 26.72 5.26
C VAL A 248 -17.71 28.02 4.46
N LEU A 249 -16.85 28.15 3.43
CA LEU A 249 -16.80 29.34 2.57
C LEU A 249 -18.16 29.60 1.92
N GLU A 250 -18.74 28.60 1.25
CA GLU A 250 -20.05 28.69 0.61
C GLU A 250 -21.16 29.04 1.63
N ALA A 251 -21.11 28.44 2.83
CA ALA A 251 -22.10 28.69 3.89
C ALA A 251 -22.04 30.11 4.47
N THR A 252 -20.88 30.77 4.40
CA THR A 252 -20.71 32.18 4.81
C THR A 252 -21.06 33.19 3.71
N GLY A 253 -21.52 32.74 2.55
CA GLY A 253 -21.86 33.61 1.42
C GLY A 253 -20.68 34.00 0.53
N LEU A 254 -19.49 33.45 0.79
CA LEU A 254 -18.32 33.68 -0.06
C LEU A 254 -18.45 32.90 -1.37
N THR A 255 -18.11 33.55 -2.48
CA THR A 255 -17.89 32.85 -3.75
C THR A 255 -16.51 32.20 -3.69
N VAL A 256 -16.44 30.90 -3.99
CA VAL A 256 -15.20 30.12 -3.94
C VAL A 256 -15.02 29.33 -5.23
N GLN A 257 -13.79 29.14 -5.65
CA GLN A 257 -13.41 28.13 -6.65
C GLN A 257 -12.03 27.55 -6.36
N VAL A 258 -11.78 26.32 -6.84
CA VAL A 258 -10.41 25.78 -6.86
C VAL A 258 -9.51 26.63 -7.75
N ALA A 259 -8.24 26.80 -7.36
CA ALA A 259 -7.27 27.64 -8.04
C ALA A 259 -5.91 26.95 -8.20
N GLU A 260 -5.01 27.58 -8.96
CA GLU A 260 -3.60 27.21 -9.09
C GLU A 260 -3.37 25.69 -9.33
N SER A 261 -2.40 25.11 -8.61
CA SER A 261 -2.01 23.70 -8.69
C SER A 261 -3.18 22.73 -8.41
N THR A 262 -4.22 23.17 -7.69
CA THR A 262 -5.41 22.35 -7.40
C THR A 262 -6.28 22.15 -8.64
N VAL A 263 -6.41 23.17 -9.50
CA VAL A 263 -7.08 23.01 -10.80
C VAL A 263 -6.29 22.08 -11.71
N VAL A 264 -4.97 22.26 -11.76
CA VAL A 264 -4.08 21.40 -12.57
C VAL A 264 -4.20 19.94 -12.12
N GLY A 265 -4.16 19.68 -10.81
CA GLY A 265 -4.37 18.35 -10.25
C GLY A 265 -5.75 17.79 -10.62
N GLY A 266 -6.81 18.57 -10.46
CA GLY A 266 -8.17 18.16 -10.82
C GLY A 266 -8.34 17.78 -12.30
N VAL A 267 -7.72 18.51 -13.22
CA VAL A 267 -7.67 18.12 -14.66
C VAL A 267 -6.95 16.78 -14.87
N LYS A 268 -5.91 16.50 -14.08
CA LYS A 268 -5.19 15.22 -14.02
C LYS A 268 -5.93 14.15 -13.17
N GLY A 269 -7.20 14.38 -12.85
CA GLY A 269 -8.08 13.44 -12.16
C GLY A 269 -8.06 13.53 -10.64
N GLY A 270 -7.48 14.56 -10.02
CA GLY A 270 -7.56 14.83 -8.57
C GLY A 270 -6.23 15.27 -7.95
N LEU A 271 -6.11 15.17 -6.62
CA LEU A 271 -4.85 15.49 -5.94
C LEU A 271 -3.73 14.55 -6.41
N GLN A 272 -2.58 15.15 -6.72
CA GLN A 272 -1.41 14.44 -7.24
C GLN A 272 -0.50 13.98 -6.09
N PRO A 273 0.26 12.89 -6.27
CA PRO A 273 1.14 12.35 -5.24
C PRO A 273 2.16 13.35 -4.71
N TRP A 274 2.63 14.29 -5.51
CA TRP A 274 3.62 15.30 -5.08
C TRP A 274 2.98 16.57 -4.49
N GLN A 275 1.66 16.62 -4.30
CA GLN A 275 1.00 17.76 -3.66
C GLN A 275 1.03 17.64 -2.14
N THR A 276 1.46 18.71 -1.49
CA THR A 276 1.42 18.91 -0.03
C THR A 276 0.42 19.99 0.39
N ASP A 277 -0.10 20.74 -0.58
CA ASP A 277 -1.00 21.86 -0.40
C ASP A 277 -2.18 21.81 -1.38
N ALA A 278 -3.15 22.69 -1.13
CA ALA A 278 -4.17 23.02 -2.12
C ALA A 278 -4.53 24.51 -2.06
N HIS A 279 -5.08 25.02 -3.14
CA HIS A 279 -5.34 26.44 -3.36
C HIS A 279 -6.79 26.65 -3.75
N LEU A 280 -7.39 27.64 -3.13
CA LEU A 280 -8.73 28.15 -3.41
C LEU A 280 -8.62 29.64 -3.74
N ALA A 281 -9.52 30.13 -4.58
CA ALA A 281 -9.73 31.56 -4.78
C ALA A 281 -11.11 31.95 -4.23
N VAL A 282 -11.18 33.06 -3.50
CA VAL A 282 -12.39 33.50 -2.78
C VAL A 282 -12.73 34.96 -3.07
N MET A 283 -14.03 35.26 -3.22
CA MET A 283 -14.57 36.61 -3.37
C MET A 283 -15.73 36.83 -2.40
N GLY A 284 -15.74 37.99 -1.74
CA GLY A 284 -16.84 38.45 -0.89
C GLY A 284 -16.43 39.62 -0.02
N SER A 285 -17.29 39.98 0.94
CA SER A 285 -17.02 41.08 1.86
C SER A 285 -16.02 40.70 2.95
N GLN A 286 -15.34 41.71 3.51
CA GLN A 286 -14.44 41.55 4.65
C GLN A 286 -15.15 40.97 5.89
N GLY A 287 -16.45 41.22 6.06
CA GLY A 287 -17.25 40.68 7.15
C GLY A 287 -17.48 39.17 7.02
N GLU A 288 -17.83 38.71 5.83
CA GLU A 288 -18.02 37.28 5.53
C GLU A 288 -16.71 36.51 5.65
N LEU A 289 -15.61 37.07 5.15
CA LEU A 289 -14.28 36.47 5.27
C LEU A 289 -13.87 36.32 6.75
N ARG A 290 -14.05 37.35 7.57
CA ARG A 290 -13.76 37.27 9.01
C ARG A 290 -14.60 36.19 9.70
N LEU A 291 -15.90 36.15 9.43
CA LEU A 291 -16.79 35.11 9.96
C LEU A 291 -16.32 33.70 9.56
N CYS A 292 -15.95 33.51 8.29
CA CYS A 292 -15.42 32.24 7.80
C CYS A 292 -14.14 31.83 8.54
N LEU A 293 -13.15 32.72 8.63
CA LEU A 293 -11.89 32.42 9.31
C LEU A 293 -12.11 32.08 10.79
N ASP A 294 -13.06 32.74 11.46
CA ASP A 294 -13.42 32.42 12.84
C ASP A 294 -14.05 31.03 12.99
N ILE A 295 -14.91 30.62 12.05
CA ILE A 295 -15.48 29.26 12.02
C ILE A 295 -14.37 28.23 11.79
N LEU A 296 -13.47 28.46 10.83
CA LEU A 296 -12.35 27.57 10.53
C LEU A 296 -11.38 27.42 11.71
N ARG A 297 -11.08 28.52 12.42
CA ARG A 297 -10.27 28.49 13.65
C ARG A 297 -10.92 27.66 14.75
N ARG A 298 -12.22 27.79 14.96
CA ARG A 298 -12.98 26.93 15.90
C ARG A 298 -13.00 25.46 15.46
N GLY A 299 -12.90 25.21 14.16
CA GLY A 299 -12.74 23.88 13.56
C GLY A 299 -11.32 23.29 13.66
N GLY A 300 -10.36 24.02 14.22
CA GLY A 300 -8.99 23.52 14.45
C GLY A 300 -7.96 23.88 13.36
N PHE A 301 -8.27 24.82 12.47
CA PHE A 301 -7.30 25.41 11.55
C PHE A 301 -6.59 26.61 12.20
N SER A 302 -5.30 26.81 11.94
CA SER A 302 -4.73 28.16 12.00
C SER A 302 -5.12 28.91 10.73
N ALA A 303 -5.13 30.24 10.82
CA ALA A 303 -5.48 31.08 9.69
C ALA A 303 -4.71 32.40 9.81
N ASP A 304 -3.62 32.47 9.06
CA ASP A 304 -2.65 33.55 9.11
C ASP A 304 -2.59 34.24 7.75
N LEU A 305 -2.42 35.56 7.73
CA LEU A 305 -2.26 36.31 6.48
C LEU A 305 -0.78 36.24 6.08
N SER A 306 -0.51 35.84 4.84
CA SER A 306 0.82 35.93 4.26
C SER A 306 1.08 37.36 3.78
N GLU A 307 2.16 37.97 4.28
CA GLU A 307 2.63 39.29 3.84
C GLU A 307 3.66 39.19 2.69
N GLU A 308 4.02 37.98 2.27
CA GLU A 308 5.08 37.73 1.28
C GLU A 308 4.58 37.76 -0.18
N GLU A 309 3.26 37.73 -0.41
CA GLU A 309 2.65 37.74 -1.75
C GLU A 309 2.16 39.14 -2.14
N GLU A 310 2.20 39.48 -3.45
CA GLU A 310 1.68 40.76 -3.97
C GLU A 310 0.17 40.94 -3.69
N ASP A 311 -0.54 39.82 -3.52
CA ASP A 311 -1.94 39.76 -3.14
C ASP A 311 -2.12 39.14 -1.73
N PRO A 312 -3.05 39.63 -0.90
CA PRO A 312 -3.24 39.15 0.46
C PRO A 312 -3.81 37.72 0.48
N THR A 313 -2.93 36.74 0.69
CA THR A 313 -3.28 35.32 0.74
C THR A 313 -3.38 34.81 2.18
N TYR A 314 -4.48 34.16 2.53
CA TYR A 314 -4.59 33.50 3.83
C TYR A 314 -4.05 32.07 3.75
N VAL A 315 -3.15 31.75 4.68
CA VAL A 315 -2.61 30.42 4.88
C VAL A 315 -3.40 29.74 5.99
N LEU A 316 -4.16 28.72 5.62
CA LEU A 316 -4.85 27.85 6.56
C LEU A 316 -4.00 26.61 6.81
N ALA A 317 -3.48 26.45 8.03
CA ALA A 317 -2.72 25.25 8.37
C ALA A 317 -3.53 24.35 9.32
N SER A 318 -3.43 23.04 9.09
CA SER A 318 -3.91 22.03 10.04
C SER A 318 -3.00 20.82 9.98
N GLN A 319 -2.33 20.52 11.11
CA GLN A 319 -1.27 19.51 11.16
C GLN A 319 -0.16 19.84 10.15
N ASP A 320 0.25 18.88 9.30
CA ASP A 320 1.28 19.07 8.28
C ASP A 320 0.72 19.48 6.91
N LEU A 321 -0.51 20.00 6.85
CA LEU A 321 -1.14 20.40 5.59
C LEU A 321 -1.43 21.90 5.56
N THR A 322 -1.30 22.45 4.36
CA THR A 322 -1.51 23.87 4.08
C THR A 322 -2.55 24.05 2.99
N LEU A 323 -3.52 24.92 3.23
CA LEU A 323 -4.46 25.41 2.22
C LEU A 323 -4.26 26.91 2.05
N PHE A 324 -4.21 27.36 0.81
CA PHE A 324 -4.10 28.78 0.48
C PHE A 324 -5.44 29.33 0.01
N LEU A 325 -5.86 30.45 0.60
CA LEU A 325 -7.02 31.22 0.14
C LEU A 325 -6.53 32.51 -0.52
N HIS A 326 -6.60 32.51 -1.84
CA HIS A 326 -6.25 33.64 -2.70
C HIS A 326 -7.46 34.55 -2.91
N PRO A 327 -7.28 35.87 -3.09
CA PRO A 327 -8.35 36.71 -3.57
C PRO A 327 -8.74 36.29 -5.00
N LEU A 328 -10.04 36.10 -5.23
CA LEU A 328 -10.57 35.88 -6.57
C LEU A 328 -10.70 37.23 -7.26
N THR A 329 -9.70 37.59 -8.06
CA THR A 329 -9.61 38.87 -8.77
C THR A 329 -10.42 38.94 -10.06
N LEU A 330 -10.76 37.78 -10.65
CA LEU A 330 -11.50 37.68 -11.90
C LEU A 330 -12.59 36.61 -11.82
N ASP A 331 -13.86 37.03 -11.86
CA ASP A 331 -14.99 36.11 -11.99
C ASP A 331 -15.20 35.70 -13.45
N LEU A 332 -14.60 34.56 -13.81
CA LEU A 332 -14.72 33.99 -15.15
C LEU A 332 -16.12 33.39 -15.42
N GLN A 333 -16.97 33.18 -14.41
CA GLN A 333 -18.30 32.57 -14.60
C GLN A 333 -19.21 33.43 -15.51
N GLY A 334 -18.95 34.74 -15.61
CA GLY A 334 -19.62 35.64 -16.55
C GLY A 334 -19.42 35.26 -18.03
N ASP A 335 -18.35 34.54 -18.36
CA ASP A 335 -18.03 34.10 -19.72
C ASP A 335 -18.86 32.89 -20.16
N LEU A 336 -19.58 32.25 -19.24
CA LEU A 336 -20.52 31.19 -19.59
C LEU A 336 -21.68 31.75 -20.45
N PRO A 337 -22.21 30.93 -21.38
CA PRO A 337 -23.44 31.26 -22.09
C PRO A 337 -24.54 31.67 -21.11
N THR A 338 -25.38 32.66 -21.47
CA THR A 338 -26.40 33.22 -20.56
C THR A 338 -27.30 32.15 -19.93
N SER A 339 -27.63 31.08 -20.67
CA SER A 339 -28.43 29.94 -20.19
C SER A 339 -27.73 29.07 -19.14
N GLN A 340 -26.40 29.17 -19.00
CA GLN A 340 -25.57 28.36 -18.10
C GLN A 340 -24.99 29.16 -16.93
N ARG A 341 -25.09 30.50 -16.93
CA ARG A 341 -24.54 31.36 -15.85
C ARG A 341 -25.10 31.05 -14.45
N ALA A 342 -26.32 30.52 -14.37
CA ALA A 342 -26.94 30.11 -13.11
C ALA A 342 -26.42 28.76 -12.58
N THR A 343 -25.57 28.07 -13.33
CA THR A 343 -25.04 26.75 -12.98
C THR A 343 -23.52 26.75 -13.16
N PRO A 344 -22.76 27.21 -12.15
CA PRO A 344 -21.31 27.34 -12.25
C PRO A 344 -20.64 25.98 -12.47
N THR A 345 -19.49 26.01 -13.14
CA THR A 345 -18.69 24.79 -13.38
C THR A 345 -18.21 24.19 -12.06
N ARG A 346 -18.32 22.86 -11.93
CA ARG A 346 -17.72 22.09 -10.84
C ARG A 346 -16.74 21.06 -11.39
N MET A 347 -15.68 20.79 -10.62
CA MET A 347 -14.64 19.82 -10.94
C MET A 347 -14.53 18.76 -9.85
N HIS A 348 -14.28 17.52 -10.25
CA HIS A 348 -14.07 16.44 -9.31
C HIS A 348 -12.63 16.44 -8.76
N VAL A 349 -12.47 16.81 -7.50
CA VAL A 349 -11.18 16.83 -6.78
C VAL A 349 -11.33 16.05 -5.48
N ALA A 350 -10.43 15.10 -5.25
CA ALA A 350 -10.36 14.32 -4.01
C ALA A 350 -11.69 13.65 -3.56
N GLY A 351 -12.51 13.20 -4.51
CA GLY A 351 -13.77 12.52 -4.22
C GLY A 351 -14.99 13.44 -4.05
N ALA A 352 -14.89 14.72 -4.40
CA ALA A 352 -16.05 15.64 -4.41
C ALA A 352 -16.03 16.62 -5.58
N TRP A 353 -17.22 17.15 -5.88
CA TRP A 353 -17.45 18.19 -6.88
C TRP A 353 -17.29 19.57 -6.25
N LEU A 354 -16.13 20.19 -6.49
CA LEU A 354 -15.81 21.52 -5.98
C LEU A 354 -16.08 22.58 -7.06
N PRO A 355 -16.49 23.80 -6.68
CA PRO A 355 -16.59 24.91 -7.63
C PRO A 355 -15.25 25.16 -8.33
N ALA A 356 -15.27 25.44 -9.63
CA ALA A 356 -14.09 25.57 -10.45
C ALA A 356 -14.28 26.64 -11.55
N PRO A 357 -13.20 27.13 -12.18
CA PRO A 357 -13.30 28.01 -13.34
C PRO A 357 -14.20 27.41 -14.44
N PRO A 358 -14.82 28.23 -15.31
CA PRO A 358 -15.75 27.77 -16.34
C PRO A 358 -15.19 26.69 -17.25
N ASN A 359 -13.92 26.85 -17.65
CA ASN A 359 -13.17 25.87 -18.41
C ASN A 359 -11.86 25.54 -17.66
N PRO A 360 -11.89 24.58 -16.73
CA PRO A 360 -10.73 24.25 -15.90
C PRO A 360 -9.54 23.73 -16.71
N GLY A 361 -9.78 23.10 -17.86
CA GLY A 361 -8.72 22.62 -18.75
C GLY A 361 -7.97 23.77 -19.42
N LEU A 362 -8.71 24.78 -19.90
CA LEU A 362 -8.10 26.00 -20.45
C LEU A 362 -7.37 26.78 -19.35
N TYR A 363 -7.98 26.90 -18.17
CA TYR A 363 -7.37 27.54 -17.01
C TYR A 363 -6.04 26.86 -16.62
N ALA A 364 -6.04 25.53 -16.46
CA ALA A 364 -4.83 24.76 -16.16
C ALA A 364 -3.74 24.90 -17.24
N ARG A 365 -4.13 24.95 -18.52
CA ARG A 365 -3.19 25.18 -19.63
C ARG A 365 -2.61 26.61 -19.59
N GLY A 366 -3.41 27.60 -19.22
CA GLY A 366 -2.94 28.97 -19.04
C GLY A 366 -1.89 29.10 -17.94
N LEU A 367 -2.10 28.39 -16.81
CA LEU A 367 -1.16 28.36 -15.70
C LEU A 367 0.13 27.59 -16.01
N ALA A 368 0.01 26.35 -16.49
CA ALA A 368 1.14 25.43 -16.61
C ALA A 368 1.80 25.42 -18.00
N GLY A 369 1.22 26.08 -18.99
CA GLY A 369 1.76 26.14 -20.35
C GLY A 369 1.60 24.84 -21.17
N PRO A 370 2.31 24.74 -22.32
CA PRO A 370 2.36 23.50 -23.11
C PRO A 370 2.88 22.32 -22.29
N GLY A 371 2.23 21.17 -22.40
CA GLY A 371 2.58 19.99 -21.59
C GLY A 371 1.94 19.97 -20.20
N SER A 372 0.93 20.81 -19.94
CA SER A 372 0.24 20.90 -18.64
C SER A 372 -0.30 19.59 -18.06
N LEU A 373 -0.44 18.53 -18.87
CA LEU A 373 -0.84 17.19 -18.43
C LEU A 373 0.33 16.34 -17.89
N GLN A 374 1.57 16.65 -18.28
CA GLN A 374 2.77 16.01 -17.75
C GLN A 374 2.89 16.24 -16.25
N HIS A 375 3.47 15.31 -15.52
CA HIS A 375 3.62 15.41 -14.07
C HIS A 375 4.63 16.48 -13.62
N ARG A 376 5.43 17.00 -14.57
CA ARG A 376 6.36 18.12 -14.39
C ARG A 376 6.39 19.02 -15.62
N PRO A 377 6.93 20.25 -15.50
CA PRO A 377 7.24 21.09 -16.65
C PRO A 377 8.15 20.36 -17.65
N PRO A 378 7.98 20.60 -18.96
CA PRO A 378 8.86 20.02 -19.98
C PRO A 378 10.34 20.35 -19.72
N GLY A 379 11.18 19.31 -19.60
CA GLY A 379 12.63 19.46 -19.40
C GLY A 379 13.10 19.34 -17.94
N GLU A 380 12.19 19.23 -16.98
CA GLU A 380 12.53 19.02 -15.57
C GLU A 380 12.45 17.53 -15.18
N ALA A 381 13.52 17.02 -14.58
CA ALA A 381 13.52 15.70 -13.95
C ALA A 381 13.06 15.78 -12.49
N TRP A 382 12.48 14.70 -11.96
CA TRP A 382 12.30 14.55 -10.51
C TRP A 382 13.64 14.70 -9.79
N PRO A 383 13.67 15.31 -8.58
CA PRO A 383 14.86 15.25 -7.76
C PRO A 383 15.19 13.77 -7.53
N LYS A 384 16.48 13.46 -7.57
CA LYS A 384 16.93 12.10 -7.29
C LYS A 384 16.52 11.72 -5.89
N CYS A 385 15.95 10.53 -5.76
CA CYS A 385 15.55 10.02 -4.46
C CYS A 385 16.77 9.81 -3.55
N SER A 386 16.67 10.31 -2.32
CA SER A 386 17.68 10.17 -1.28
C SER A 386 17.84 8.71 -0.85
N ASP A 387 16.76 7.94 -0.93
CA ASP A 387 16.74 6.49 -0.79
C ASP A 387 16.17 5.84 -2.07
N PRO A 388 17.00 5.47 -3.05
CA PRO A 388 16.55 4.86 -4.30
C PRO A 388 15.83 3.51 -4.14
N ALA A 389 15.83 2.91 -2.95
CA ALA A 389 15.06 1.70 -2.70
C ALA A 389 13.63 2.00 -2.20
N HIS A 390 13.31 3.27 -1.89
CA HIS A 390 12.01 3.65 -1.38
C HIS A 390 10.93 3.52 -2.47
N HIS A 391 9.80 2.91 -2.11
CA HIS A 391 8.72 2.58 -3.06
C HIS A 391 7.87 3.79 -3.51
N SER A 392 8.13 4.97 -2.94
CA SER A 392 7.42 6.21 -3.26
C SER A 392 8.32 7.29 -3.86
N CYS A 393 9.54 6.94 -4.27
CA CYS A 393 10.43 7.86 -4.98
C CYS A 393 9.74 8.43 -6.22
N LEU A 394 9.74 9.76 -6.34
CA LEU A 394 9.06 10.42 -7.44
C LEU A 394 9.76 10.19 -8.78
N ASP A 395 11.09 10.02 -8.77
CA ASP A 395 11.89 9.72 -9.96
C ASP A 395 11.66 8.31 -10.54
N HIS A 396 10.91 7.46 -9.83
CA HIS A 396 10.41 6.18 -10.34
C HIS A 396 9.05 6.29 -11.03
N LEU A 397 8.35 7.41 -10.87
CA LEU A 397 7.04 7.62 -11.48
C LEU A 397 7.18 7.98 -12.96
N PRO A 398 6.23 7.57 -13.81
CA PRO A 398 6.21 8.00 -15.19
C PRO A 398 6.07 9.53 -15.25
N LEU A 399 6.68 10.16 -16.26
CA LEU A 399 6.60 11.61 -16.45
C LEU A 399 5.22 12.07 -16.96
N ASP A 400 4.42 11.15 -17.51
CA ASP A 400 3.11 11.41 -18.12
C ASP A 400 2.20 10.19 -17.97
N GLY A 401 0.91 10.37 -18.27
CA GLY A 401 -0.12 9.36 -18.17
C GLY A 401 -0.73 9.27 -16.77
N THR A 402 -1.47 8.20 -16.53
CA THR A 402 -2.06 7.94 -15.22
C THR A 402 -1.12 7.06 -14.42
N TRP A 403 -0.71 7.54 -13.24
CA TRP A 403 -0.18 6.65 -12.22
C TRP A 403 -1.31 5.77 -11.67
N THR A 404 -0.97 4.57 -11.20
CA THR A 404 -1.97 3.62 -10.72
C THR A 404 -2.62 4.15 -9.43
N LYS A 405 -3.78 4.79 -9.55
CA LYS A 405 -4.63 5.07 -8.39
C LYS A 405 -5.16 3.74 -7.88
N LEU A 406 -4.68 3.32 -6.72
CA LEU A 406 -5.24 2.19 -6.00
C LEU A 406 -6.52 2.64 -5.29
N ARG A 407 -7.52 3.03 -6.08
CA ARG A 407 -8.97 3.07 -5.82
C ARG A 407 -9.69 3.88 -6.90
#